data_AF-A0A919R7Z7-F1
#
_entry.id   AF-A0A919R7Z7-F1
#
_cell.length_a   1.000
_cell.length_b   1.000
_cell.length_c   1.000
_cell.angle_alpha   90.00
_cell.angle_beta   90.00
_cell.angle_gamma   90.00
#
_symmetry.space_group_name_H-M   'P 1'
#
loop_
_entity.id
_entity.type
_entity.pdbx_description
1 polymer ?
#
loop_
_entity_poly.entity_id
_entity_poly.type
_entity_poly.pdbx_seq_one_letter_code
_entity_poly.pdbx_strand_id
1 'polypeptide(L)'
;MTVPWWAWAAVLAVIVIMLVVDLLAHRGAHVVRVREALVWSMVWVTLGLGFGAVVWGVWGPEAGGEYLAGYLIEKSLAVDNVFVFALLFAYFSVPRELEHRVLFYGVFGALVFRAIFIAAGSVVLDRFHWVLYLFGAFLLYTGVKMARHAAIEVHPDRNPVLRTMRRIVPTTDRYHGSKFWIRQDGRRVATPLLAVLVAVETTDIVFAVDSIPAIFAVTDQPFLVFTSNAFAILGLRAMYFLLAGAMHRFHYLRYGLAAILVLVGVKMLLADIYHVPIWLSLAVIGGCLVVSVGASLLRPPTGATAEGATEGTAQGTTGPEGAPEVATEGPDEGSGGDPAPARPAPPEPADPQPANRPSADPASDADHPGVAGRGR
;
A
#
# COMPACT_ATOMS: atom_id res chain seq x y z
N MET A 1 -34.49 -0.70 -5.17
CA MET A 1 -34.99 0.69 -5.28
C MET A 1 -34.84 1.20 -6.72
N THR A 2 -35.49 2.30 -7.12
CA THR A 2 -35.24 2.94 -8.42
C THR A 2 -34.34 4.18 -8.24
N VAL A 3 -33.23 4.22 -8.99
CA VAL A 3 -32.28 5.34 -8.97
C VAL A 3 -32.36 6.09 -10.29
N PRO A 4 -32.73 7.38 -10.30
CA PRO A 4 -32.82 8.14 -11.53
C PRO A 4 -31.42 8.43 -12.10
N TRP A 5 -31.30 8.52 -13.42
CA TRP A 5 -30.01 8.75 -14.10
C TRP A 5 -29.30 10.03 -13.63
N TRP A 6 -30.05 11.07 -13.23
CA TRP A 6 -29.47 12.31 -12.74
C TRP A 6 -28.77 12.13 -11.39
N ALA A 7 -29.16 11.16 -10.56
CA ALA A 7 -28.49 10.88 -9.29
C ALA A 7 -27.10 10.27 -9.52
N TRP A 8 -26.96 9.39 -10.52
CA TRP A 8 -25.65 8.93 -10.99
C TRP A 8 -24.79 10.08 -11.50
N ALA A 9 -25.33 10.96 -12.34
CA ALA A 9 -24.61 12.12 -12.85
C ALA A 9 -24.18 13.09 -11.72
N ALA A 10 -25.05 13.33 -10.75
CA ALA A 10 -24.77 14.18 -9.59
C ALA A 10 -23.66 13.59 -8.70
N VAL A 11 -23.71 12.30 -8.37
CA VAL A 11 -22.64 11.65 -7.60
C VAL A 11 -21.32 11.64 -8.37
N LEU A 12 -21.32 11.31 -9.67
CA LEU A 12 -20.10 11.36 -10.48
C LEU A 12 -19.51 12.77 -10.52
N ALA A 13 -20.34 13.82 -10.62
CA ALA A 13 -19.89 15.20 -10.51
C ALA A 13 -19.28 15.50 -9.12
N VAL A 14 -19.92 15.06 -8.03
CA VAL A 14 -19.39 15.21 -6.66
C VAL A 14 -18.04 14.48 -6.50
N ILE A 15 -17.91 13.25 -7.01
CA ILE A 15 -16.66 12.48 -6.98
C ILE A 15 -15.56 13.19 -7.79
N VAL A 16 -15.87 13.71 -8.98
CA VAL A 16 -14.91 14.49 -9.77
C VAL A 16 -14.50 15.77 -9.05
N ILE A 17 -15.43 16.50 -8.44
CA ILE A 17 -15.12 17.67 -7.60
C ILE A 17 -14.22 17.28 -6.43
N MET A 18 -14.51 16.17 -5.75
CA MET A 18 -13.69 15.64 -4.65
C MET A 18 -12.26 15.29 -5.10
N LEU A 19 -12.10 14.60 -6.23
CA LEU A 19 -10.79 14.31 -6.83
C LEU A 19 -10.03 15.58 -7.25
N VAL A 20 -10.75 16.59 -7.76
CA VAL A 20 -10.16 17.90 -8.09
C VAL A 20 -9.73 18.64 -6.83
N VAL A 21 -10.55 18.69 -5.78
CA VAL A 21 -10.20 19.29 -4.48
C VAL A 21 -8.99 18.60 -3.86
N ASP A 22 -8.95 17.26 -3.87
CA ASP A 22 -7.83 16.46 -3.39
C ASP A 22 -6.52 16.73 -4.16
N LEU A 23 -6.62 16.90 -5.48
CA LEU A 23 -5.50 17.27 -6.35
C LEU A 23 -5.05 18.71 -6.13
N LEU A 24 -5.98 19.65 -5.91
CA LEU A 24 -5.71 21.08 -5.69
C LEU A 24 -5.05 21.33 -4.34
N ALA A 25 -5.58 20.73 -3.27
CA ALA A 25 -5.12 20.91 -1.90
C ALA A 25 -3.67 20.43 -1.69
N HIS A 26 -3.25 19.42 -2.45
CA HIS A 26 -1.96 18.76 -2.27
C HIS A 26 -1.06 18.90 -3.52
N ARG A 27 -1.09 20.06 -4.20
CA ARG A 27 -0.18 20.36 -5.33
C ARG A 27 1.28 20.56 -4.91
N GLY A 28 1.53 20.89 -3.64
CA GLY A 28 2.87 21.09 -3.10
C GLY A 28 3.53 19.75 -2.73
N ALA A 29 4.77 19.55 -3.15
CA ALA A 29 5.57 18.38 -2.77
C ALA A 29 6.11 18.54 -1.34
N HIS A 30 5.23 18.47 -0.33
CA HIS A 30 5.60 18.42 1.09
C HIS A 30 5.24 17.06 1.70
N VAL A 31 6.01 16.64 2.70
CA VAL A 31 5.67 15.47 3.50
C VAL A 31 4.43 15.82 4.35
N VAL A 32 3.33 15.08 4.15
CA VAL A 32 2.08 15.27 4.90
C VAL A 32 2.32 14.96 6.39
N ARG A 33 1.95 15.88 7.27
CA ARG A 33 2.11 15.70 8.73
C ARG A 33 0.95 14.86 9.29
N VAL A 34 1.19 14.08 10.35
CA VAL A 34 0.15 13.22 10.96
C VAL A 34 -1.12 14.00 11.35
N ARG A 35 -0.98 15.21 11.89
CA ARG A 35 -2.13 16.09 12.22
C ARG A 35 -2.94 16.49 10.99
N GLU A 36 -2.27 16.78 9.88
CA GLU A 36 -2.89 17.13 8.60
C GLU A 36 -3.57 15.92 7.97
N ALA A 37 -2.91 14.76 7.96
CA ALA A 37 -3.48 13.49 7.51
C ALA A 37 -4.73 13.11 8.32
N LEU A 38 -4.72 13.35 9.64
CA LEU A 38 -5.88 13.15 10.51
C LEU A 38 -7.03 14.11 10.18
N VAL A 39 -6.77 15.40 9.97
CA VAL A 39 -7.81 16.38 9.55
C VAL A 39 -8.42 15.99 8.21
N TRP A 40 -7.60 15.69 7.20
CA TRP A 40 -8.11 15.22 5.90
C TRP A 40 -8.90 13.93 6.04
N SER A 41 -8.42 12.94 6.81
CA SER A 41 -9.15 11.70 7.05
C SER A 41 -10.52 11.95 7.69
N MET A 42 -10.64 12.88 8.64
CA MET A 42 -11.93 13.27 9.22
C MET A 42 -12.84 13.98 8.22
N VAL A 43 -12.31 14.81 7.32
CA VAL A 43 -13.09 15.42 6.23
C VAL A 43 -13.66 14.34 5.31
N TRP A 44 -12.83 13.40 4.86
CA TRP A 44 -13.28 12.30 3.98
C TRP A 44 -14.31 11.37 4.64
N VAL A 45 -14.13 11.05 5.93
CA VAL A 45 -15.10 10.25 6.69
C VAL A 45 -16.41 11.01 6.87
N THR A 46 -16.35 12.30 7.22
CA THR A 46 -17.55 13.14 7.37
C THR A 46 -18.32 13.26 6.05
N LEU A 47 -17.64 13.38 4.91
CA LEU A 47 -18.29 13.41 3.59
C LEU A 47 -18.96 12.08 3.23
N GLY A 48 -18.31 10.95 3.52
CA GLY A 48 -18.90 9.62 3.29
C GLY A 48 -20.13 9.36 4.17
N LEU A 49 -20.03 9.64 5.48
CA LEU A 49 -21.17 9.51 6.40
C LEU A 49 -22.29 10.51 6.08
N GLY A 50 -21.94 11.74 5.65
CA GLY A 50 -22.90 12.75 5.21
C GLY A 50 -23.67 12.32 3.97
N PHE A 51 -23.00 11.71 2.98
CA PHE A 51 -23.68 11.10 1.84
C PHE A 51 -24.58 9.92 2.28
N GLY A 52 -24.17 9.11 3.25
CA GLY A 52 -25.02 8.09 3.86
C GLY A 52 -26.30 8.65 4.50
N ALA A 53 -26.21 9.80 5.16
CA ALA A 53 -27.38 10.51 5.68
C ALA A 53 -28.30 11.05 4.57
N VAL A 54 -27.73 11.47 3.42
CA VAL A 54 -28.53 11.81 2.22
C VAL A 54 -29.24 10.58 1.66
N VAL A 55 -28.55 9.43 1.56
CA VAL A 55 -29.17 8.17 1.12
C VAL A 55 -30.32 7.77 2.05
N TRP A 56 -30.10 7.85 3.36
CA TRP A 56 -31.13 7.58 4.39
C TRP A 56 -32.34 8.51 4.25
N GLY A 57 -32.11 9.80 3.99
CA GLY A 57 -33.18 10.79 3.84
C GLY A 57 -33.99 10.66 2.55
N VAL A 58 -33.36 10.21 1.45
CA VAL A 58 -33.98 10.12 0.11
C VAL A 58 -34.60 8.75 -0.16
N TRP A 59 -33.91 7.65 0.20
CA TRP A 59 -34.35 6.28 -0.07
C TRP A 59 -34.71 5.48 1.21
N GLY A 60 -34.64 6.11 2.38
CA GLY A 60 -35.12 5.54 3.64
C GLY A 60 -34.07 4.76 4.45
N PRO A 61 -34.45 4.29 5.66
CA PRO A 61 -33.52 3.63 6.59
C PRO A 61 -32.85 2.36 6.07
N GLU A 62 -33.53 1.61 5.19
CA GLU A 62 -33.02 0.37 4.61
C GLU A 62 -31.82 0.64 3.68
N ALA A 63 -32.02 1.47 2.65
CA ALA A 63 -30.95 1.92 1.75
C ALA A 63 -29.84 2.68 2.48
N GLY A 64 -30.18 3.49 3.50
CA GLY A 64 -29.20 4.16 4.36
C GLY A 64 -28.34 3.18 5.18
N GLY A 65 -28.95 2.12 5.71
CA GLY A 65 -28.27 1.05 6.43
C GLY A 65 -27.40 0.18 5.52
N GLU A 66 -27.88 -0.15 4.32
CA GLU A 66 -27.13 -0.85 3.27
C GLU A 66 -25.90 -0.05 2.84
N TYR A 67 -26.07 1.25 2.55
CA TYR A 67 -24.97 2.16 2.25
C TYR A 67 -23.94 2.17 3.39
N LEU A 68 -24.39 2.32 4.64
CA LEU A 68 -23.49 2.41 5.79
C LEU A 68 -22.73 1.09 6.01
N ALA A 69 -23.38 -0.06 5.83
CA ALA A 69 -22.75 -1.37 5.94
C ALA A 69 -21.71 -1.58 4.83
N GLY A 70 -22.05 -1.26 3.58
CA GLY A 70 -21.10 -1.28 2.45
C GLY A 70 -19.92 -0.33 2.66
N TYR A 71 -20.19 0.90 3.14
CA TYR A 71 -19.17 1.90 3.47
C TYR A 71 -18.23 1.39 4.57
N LEU A 72 -18.76 0.80 5.64
CA LEU A 72 -17.95 0.26 6.74
C LEU A 72 -17.12 -0.95 6.31
N ILE A 73 -17.68 -1.90 5.55
CA ILE A 73 -16.92 -3.04 5.00
C ILE A 73 -15.76 -2.51 4.15
N GLU A 74 -16.05 -1.66 3.17
CA GLU A 74 -15.03 -1.17 2.26
C GLU A 74 -14.01 -0.27 2.96
N LYS A 75 -14.44 0.60 3.88
CA LYS A 75 -13.54 1.47 4.64
C LYS A 75 -12.57 0.67 5.50
N SER A 76 -12.99 -0.51 5.96
CA SER A 76 -12.17 -1.42 6.76
C SER A 76 -11.18 -2.19 5.90
N LEU A 77 -11.62 -2.76 4.77
CA LEU A 77 -10.74 -3.45 3.82
C LEU A 77 -9.72 -2.50 3.20
N ALA A 78 -10.10 -1.25 2.91
CA ALA A 78 -9.17 -0.21 2.44
C ALA A 78 -8.02 0.09 3.43
N VAL A 79 -8.13 -0.28 4.71
CA VAL A 79 -7.00 -0.19 5.66
C VAL A 79 -5.97 -1.31 5.41
N ASP A 80 -6.40 -2.51 5.04
CA ASP A 80 -5.48 -3.59 4.63
C ASP A 80 -4.76 -3.21 3.32
N ASN A 81 -5.50 -2.62 2.37
CA ASN A 81 -4.94 -2.10 1.13
C ASN A 81 -3.83 -1.07 1.41
N VAL A 82 -4.02 -0.17 2.40
CA VAL A 82 -3.01 0.80 2.84
C VAL A 82 -1.73 0.13 3.35
N PHE A 83 -1.82 -0.98 4.11
CA PHE A 83 -0.63 -1.71 4.56
C PHE A 83 0.12 -2.36 3.41
N VAL A 84 -0.59 -2.95 2.44
CA VAL A 84 0.05 -3.51 1.25
C VAL A 84 0.66 -2.42 0.36
N PHE A 85 0.04 -1.25 0.24
CA PHE A 85 0.64 -0.13 -0.49
C PHE A 85 1.94 0.36 0.17
N ALA A 86 1.99 0.42 1.51
CA ALA A 86 3.22 0.75 2.23
C ALA A 86 4.32 -0.31 2.04
N LEU A 87 3.96 -1.61 2.05
CA LEU A 87 4.92 -2.68 1.75
C LEU A 87 5.42 -2.62 0.30
N LEU A 88 4.56 -2.30 -0.66
CA LEU A 88 4.95 -2.04 -2.06
C LEU A 88 5.92 -0.85 -2.15
N PHE A 89 5.62 0.27 -1.49
CA PHE A 89 6.47 1.46 -1.54
C PHE A 89 7.83 1.24 -0.87
N ALA A 90 7.87 0.51 0.25
CA ALA A 90 9.10 0.07 0.89
C ALA A 90 9.92 -0.86 -0.02
N TYR A 91 9.27 -1.89 -0.60
CA TYR A 91 9.92 -2.83 -1.52
C TYR A 91 10.54 -2.12 -2.74
N PHE A 92 9.82 -1.17 -3.36
CA PHE A 92 10.34 -0.39 -4.51
C PHE A 92 11.24 0.79 -4.11
N SER A 93 11.47 1.00 -2.80
CA SER A 93 12.21 2.16 -2.26
C SER A 93 11.71 3.50 -2.83
N VAL A 94 10.39 3.70 -2.83
CA VAL A 94 9.74 4.90 -3.38
C VAL A 94 10.07 6.12 -2.52
N PRO A 95 10.62 7.21 -3.08
CA PRO A 95 10.80 8.46 -2.36
C PRO A 95 9.45 9.03 -1.88
N ARG A 96 9.40 9.54 -0.64
CA ARG A 96 8.16 9.92 0.05
C ARG A 96 7.35 11.00 -0.66
N GLU A 97 8.00 11.88 -1.42
CA GLU A 97 7.34 12.91 -2.23
C GLU A 97 6.61 12.33 -3.45
N LEU A 98 6.96 11.11 -3.87
CA LEU A 98 6.39 10.44 -5.04
C LEU A 98 5.23 9.49 -4.68
N GLU A 99 5.20 8.98 -3.44
CA GLU A 99 4.09 8.16 -2.90
C GLU A 99 2.73 8.82 -3.14
N HIS A 100 2.63 10.12 -2.84
CA HIS A 100 1.44 10.95 -3.05
C HIS A 100 0.85 10.81 -4.46
N ARG A 101 1.73 10.87 -5.48
CA ARG A 101 1.32 10.80 -6.88
C ARG A 101 0.85 9.39 -7.23
N VAL A 102 1.54 8.35 -6.75
CA VAL A 102 1.10 6.96 -6.97
C VAL A 102 -0.27 6.73 -6.34
N LEU A 103 -0.49 7.19 -5.10
CA LEU A 103 -1.78 7.08 -4.41
C LEU A 103 -2.91 7.83 -5.13
N PHE A 104 -2.65 9.00 -5.71
CA PHE A 104 -3.67 9.73 -6.48
C PHE A 104 -4.16 8.94 -7.69
N TYR A 105 -3.23 8.51 -8.54
CA TYR A 105 -3.57 7.74 -9.73
C TYR A 105 -4.13 6.36 -9.34
N GLY A 106 -3.62 5.75 -8.25
CA GLY A 106 -4.13 4.52 -7.66
C GLY A 106 -5.59 4.58 -7.23
N VAL A 107 -6.01 5.66 -6.54
CA VAL A 107 -7.43 5.85 -6.16
C VAL A 107 -8.31 6.09 -7.38
N PHE A 108 -7.80 6.81 -8.40
CA PHE A 108 -8.53 7.01 -9.65
C PHE A 108 -8.71 5.70 -10.44
N GLY A 109 -7.66 4.90 -10.59
CA GLY A 109 -7.73 3.62 -11.29
C GLY A 109 -8.57 2.59 -10.53
N ALA A 110 -8.39 2.48 -9.21
CA ALA A 110 -9.24 1.68 -8.33
C ALA A 110 -10.74 2.01 -8.52
N LEU A 111 -11.11 3.29 -8.53
CA LEU A 111 -12.50 3.71 -8.76
C LEU A 111 -13.02 3.26 -10.14
N VAL A 112 -12.20 3.36 -11.19
CA VAL A 112 -12.57 2.92 -12.56
C VAL A 112 -12.71 1.40 -12.64
N PHE A 113 -11.73 0.64 -12.14
CA PHE A 113 -11.78 -0.83 -12.14
C PHE A 113 -12.94 -1.36 -11.29
N ARG A 114 -13.21 -0.74 -10.15
CA ARG A 114 -14.37 -1.10 -9.32
C ARG A 114 -15.69 -0.75 -9.99
N ALA A 115 -15.83 0.40 -10.66
CA ALA A 115 -17.01 0.68 -11.46
C ALA A 115 -17.26 -0.41 -12.53
N ILE A 116 -16.20 -0.88 -13.20
CA ILE A 116 -16.27 -1.98 -14.17
C ILE A 116 -16.67 -3.29 -13.50
N PHE A 117 -16.04 -3.69 -12.40
CA PHE A 117 -16.33 -4.94 -11.69
C PHE A 117 -17.71 -4.94 -11.01
N ILE A 118 -18.19 -3.80 -10.52
CA ILE A 118 -19.54 -3.65 -9.96
C ILE A 118 -20.59 -3.79 -11.07
N ALA A 119 -20.39 -3.12 -12.21
CA ALA A 119 -21.30 -3.24 -13.35
C ALA A 119 -21.31 -4.65 -13.97
N ALA A 120 -20.15 -5.31 -14.04
CA ALA A 120 -20.07 -6.70 -14.47
C ALA A 120 -20.69 -7.66 -13.43
N GLY A 121 -20.39 -7.44 -12.15
CA GLY A 121 -20.86 -8.25 -11.02
C GLY A 121 -22.38 -8.22 -10.86
N SER A 122 -23.01 -7.05 -11.00
CA SER A 122 -24.48 -6.94 -10.94
C SER A 122 -25.14 -7.71 -12.08
N VAL A 123 -24.64 -7.59 -13.31
CA VAL A 123 -25.16 -8.34 -14.47
C VAL A 123 -24.97 -9.85 -14.30
N VAL A 124 -23.89 -10.30 -13.65
CA VAL A 124 -23.68 -11.71 -13.33
C VAL A 124 -24.64 -12.19 -12.25
N LEU A 125 -24.81 -11.46 -11.15
CA LEU A 125 -25.69 -11.84 -10.04
C LEU A 125 -27.16 -11.86 -10.46
N ASP A 126 -27.63 -10.85 -11.21
CA ASP A 126 -28.99 -10.78 -11.79
C ASP A 126 -29.35 -12.01 -12.66
N ARG A 127 -28.34 -12.69 -13.20
CA ARG A 127 -28.51 -13.84 -14.12
C ARG A 127 -28.20 -15.19 -13.47
N PHE A 128 -27.34 -15.20 -12.46
CA PHE A 128 -26.77 -16.41 -11.88
C PHE A 128 -26.73 -16.32 -10.36
N HIS A 129 -27.90 -16.39 -9.71
CA HIS A 129 -28.04 -16.37 -8.24
C HIS A 129 -27.11 -17.35 -7.52
N TRP A 130 -26.79 -18.51 -8.13
CA TRP A 130 -25.86 -19.49 -7.57
C TRP A 130 -24.43 -18.94 -7.35
N VAL A 131 -24.02 -17.90 -8.09
CA VAL A 131 -22.71 -17.24 -7.94
C VAL A 131 -22.58 -16.57 -6.56
N LEU A 132 -23.69 -16.17 -5.94
CA LEU A 132 -23.72 -15.66 -4.57
C LEU A 132 -23.17 -16.69 -3.57
N TYR A 133 -23.47 -17.98 -3.75
CA TYR A 133 -22.91 -19.06 -2.93
C TYR A 133 -21.43 -19.32 -3.21
N LEU A 134 -21.00 -19.23 -4.47
CA LEU A 134 -19.58 -19.34 -4.84
C LEU A 134 -18.76 -18.22 -4.16
N PHE A 135 -19.28 -16.99 -4.19
CA PHE A 135 -18.72 -15.86 -3.48
C PHE A 135 -18.74 -16.05 -1.96
N GLY A 136 -19.84 -16.53 -1.37
CA GLY A 136 -19.90 -16.82 0.06
C GLY A 136 -18.85 -17.83 0.53
N ALA A 137 -18.66 -18.91 -0.24
CA ALA A 137 -17.61 -19.89 0.00
C ALA A 137 -16.19 -19.30 -0.18
N PHE A 138 -16.01 -18.43 -1.17
CA PHE A 138 -14.74 -17.72 -1.40
C PHE A 138 -14.36 -16.80 -0.23
N LEU A 139 -15.29 -15.95 0.25
CA LEU A 139 -15.05 -15.06 1.40
C LEU A 139 -14.80 -15.82 2.70
N LEU A 140 -15.49 -16.96 2.89
CA LEU A 140 -15.22 -17.85 4.02
C LEU A 140 -13.80 -18.41 3.96
N TYR A 141 -13.34 -18.83 2.77
CA TYR A 141 -11.97 -19.30 2.56
C TYR A 141 -10.93 -18.19 2.76
N THR A 142 -11.10 -17.01 2.18
CA THR A 142 -10.13 -15.90 2.30
C THR A 142 -10.08 -15.36 3.73
N GLY A 143 -11.22 -15.19 4.39
CA GLY A 143 -11.30 -14.82 5.81
C GLY A 143 -10.61 -15.83 6.74
N VAL A 144 -10.88 -17.14 6.59
CA VAL A 144 -10.18 -18.18 7.39
C VAL A 144 -8.68 -18.23 7.08
N LYS A 145 -8.28 -18.06 5.82
CA LYS A 145 -6.87 -18.00 5.41
C LYS A 145 -6.16 -16.81 6.05
N MET A 146 -6.78 -15.62 6.02
CA MET A 146 -6.29 -14.36 6.61
C MET A 146 -6.16 -14.45 8.14
N ALA A 147 -7.07 -15.15 8.81
CA ALA A 147 -6.95 -15.40 10.25
C ALA A 147 -5.79 -16.35 10.61
N ARG A 148 -5.49 -17.34 9.75
CA ARG A 148 -4.50 -18.40 10.03
C ARG A 148 -3.06 -18.06 9.66
N HIS A 149 -2.83 -17.21 8.67
CA HIS A 149 -1.48 -16.91 8.16
C HIS A 149 -0.95 -15.59 8.72
N ALA A 150 0.31 -15.61 9.17
CA ALA A 150 1.01 -14.42 9.63
C ALA A 150 1.65 -13.68 8.44
N ALA A 151 1.22 -12.44 8.23
CA ALA A 151 1.64 -11.51 7.18
C ALA A 151 1.20 -11.86 5.73
N ILE A 152 0.76 -10.84 5.00
CA ILE A 152 0.65 -10.88 3.55
C ILE A 152 2.06 -10.65 3.02
N GLU A 153 2.77 -11.73 2.69
CA GLU A 153 4.02 -11.61 1.93
C GLU A 153 3.71 -11.16 0.49
N VAL A 154 3.73 -9.86 0.28
CA VAL A 154 3.66 -9.28 -1.06
C VAL A 154 5.01 -9.51 -1.72
N HIS A 155 5.03 -10.29 -2.81
CA HIS A 155 6.22 -10.55 -3.63
C HIS A 155 6.04 -9.89 -5.01
N PRO A 156 6.39 -8.60 -5.21
CA PRO A 156 6.05 -7.88 -6.43
C PRO A 156 6.69 -8.47 -7.69
N ASP A 157 7.88 -9.05 -7.59
CA ASP A 157 8.54 -9.74 -8.72
C ASP A 157 7.77 -10.97 -9.23
N ARG A 158 6.91 -11.56 -8.39
CA ARG A 158 6.03 -12.67 -8.77
C ARG A 158 4.71 -12.19 -9.39
N ASN A 159 4.39 -10.90 -9.35
CA ASN A 159 3.19 -10.36 -9.99
C ASN A 159 3.30 -10.53 -11.53
N PRO A 160 2.41 -11.31 -12.17
CA PRO A 160 2.50 -11.59 -13.60
C PRO A 160 2.27 -10.34 -14.45
N VAL A 161 1.46 -9.38 -13.99
CA VAL A 161 1.21 -8.11 -14.69
C VAL A 161 2.48 -7.27 -14.70
N LEU A 162 3.14 -7.11 -13.54
CA LEU A 162 4.39 -6.36 -13.46
C LEU A 162 5.51 -7.01 -14.28
N ARG A 163 5.65 -8.34 -14.20
CA ARG A 163 6.64 -9.09 -14.98
C ARG A 163 6.40 -8.97 -16.49
N THR A 164 5.14 -8.97 -16.91
CA THR A 164 4.75 -8.76 -18.32
C THR A 164 5.04 -7.32 -18.76
N MET A 165 4.72 -6.33 -17.92
CA MET A 165 5.06 -4.92 -18.18
C MET A 165 6.56 -4.72 -18.35
N ARG A 166 7.39 -5.18 -17.40
CA ARG A 166 8.87 -5.12 -17.47
C ARG A 166 9.45 -5.87 -18.67
N ARG A 167 8.74 -6.85 -19.24
CA ARG A 167 9.19 -7.61 -20.42
C ARG A 167 8.84 -6.93 -21.76
N ILE A 168 7.75 -6.18 -21.82
CA ILE A 168 7.23 -5.56 -23.04
C ILE A 168 7.63 -4.09 -23.15
N VAL A 169 7.62 -3.37 -22.03
CA VAL A 169 7.86 -1.93 -21.96
C VAL A 169 9.32 -1.68 -21.55
N PRO A 170 10.12 -0.90 -22.31
CA PRO A 170 11.44 -0.49 -21.87
C PRO A 170 11.35 0.28 -20.55
N THR A 171 12.10 -0.15 -19.53
CA THR A 171 12.16 0.49 -18.20
C THR A 171 13.53 1.07 -17.91
N THR A 172 13.57 2.12 -17.09
CA THR A 172 14.79 2.62 -16.42
C THR A 172 14.74 2.28 -14.94
N ASP A 173 15.88 2.04 -14.31
CA ASP A 173 16.00 1.68 -12.89
C ASP A 173 15.98 2.90 -11.96
N ARG A 174 16.10 4.13 -12.49
CA ARG A 174 16.15 5.36 -11.70
C ARG A 174 14.83 6.12 -11.69
N TYR A 175 14.50 6.70 -10.53
CA TYR A 175 13.39 7.65 -10.40
C TYR A 175 13.74 8.97 -11.10
N HIS A 176 12.83 9.46 -11.95
CA HIS A 176 12.99 10.73 -12.69
C HIS A 176 11.97 11.76 -12.19
N GLY A 177 12.01 12.00 -10.87
CA GLY A 177 10.98 12.74 -10.16
C GLY A 177 9.60 12.11 -10.35
N SER A 178 8.57 12.94 -10.44
CA SER A 178 7.18 12.49 -10.51
C SER A 178 6.72 12.01 -11.90
N LYS A 179 7.62 11.81 -12.86
CA LYS A 179 7.27 11.38 -14.24
C LYS A 179 7.13 9.86 -14.31
N PHE A 180 6.00 9.36 -14.82
CA PHE A 180 5.79 7.94 -15.15
C PHE A 180 6.52 7.49 -16.42
N TRP A 181 6.77 8.43 -17.33
CA TRP A 181 7.43 8.21 -18.61
C TRP A 181 8.50 9.27 -18.84
N ILE A 182 9.64 8.85 -19.36
CA ILE A 182 10.69 9.74 -19.85
C ILE A 182 10.97 9.45 -21.33
N ARG A 183 11.70 10.35 -21.98
CA ARG A 183 12.27 10.11 -23.30
C ARG A 183 13.78 9.96 -23.14
N GLN A 184 14.30 8.81 -23.56
CA GLN A 184 15.73 8.47 -23.53
C GLN A 184 16.07 7.86 -24.89
N ASP A 185 17.17 8.32 -25.49
CA ASP A 185 17.66 7.85 -26.80
C ASP A 185 16.56 7.80 -27.90
N GLY A 186 15.76 8.87 -27.94
CA GLY A 186 14.64 9.04 -28.86
C GLY A 186 13.38 8.21 -28.54
N ARG A 187 13.46 7.21 -27.67
CA ARG A 187 12.37 6.28 -27.31
C ARG A 187 11.66 6.68 -26.02
N ARG A 188 10.41 6.27 -25.84
CA ARG A 188 9.69 6.40 -24.54
C ARG A 188 10.08 5.23 -23.64
N VAL A 189 10.47 5.54 -22.41
CA VAL A 189 10.91 4.58 -21.40
C VAL A 189 10.07 4.81 -20.13
N ALA A 190 9.54 3.73 -19.57
CA ALA A 190 8.79 3.75 -18.32
C ALA A 190 9.72 3.90 -17.12
N THR A 191 9.33 4.72 -16.14
CA THR A 191 10.09 4.88 -14.89
C THR A 191 9.65 3.85 -13.84
N PRO A 192 10.44 3.63 -12.77
CA PRO A 192 10.02 2.76 -11.66
C PRO A 192 8.68 3.21 -11.05
N LEU A 193 8.34 4.50 -11.12
CA LEU A 193 7.07 5.04 -10.63
C LEU A 193 5.85 4.45 -11.37
N LEU A 194 5.99 4.09 -12.65
CA LEU A 194 4.92 3.41 -13.39
C LEU A 194 4.81 1.93 -12.95
N ALA A 195 5.94 1.27 -12.71
CA ALA A 195 5.96 -0.10 -12.18
C ALA A 195 5.27 -0.18 -10.82
N VAL A 196 5.51 0.80 -9.93
CA VAL A 196 4.85 0.89 -8.63
C VAL A 196 3.34 1.13 -8.80
N LEU A 197 2.93 2.06 -9.67
CA LEU A 197 1.51 2.30 -9.95
C LEU A 197 0.81 1.03 -10.46
N VAL A 198 1.39 0.33 -11.44
CA VAL A 198 0.84 -0.92 -11.96
C VAL A 198 0.75 -2.00 -10.87
N ALA A 199 1.71 -2.09 -9.96
CA ALA A 199 1.66 -3.02 -8.84
C ALA A 199 0.53 -2.68 -7.84
N VAL A 200 0.34 -1.38 -7.52
CA VAL A 200 -0.76 -0.87 -6.69
C VAL A 200 -2.13 -1.18 -7.32
N GLU A 201 -2.33 -0.80 -8.59
CA GLU A 201 -3.57 -1.07 -9.35
C GLU A 201 -3.89 -2.57 -9.42
N THR A 202 -2.88 -3.41 -9.73
CA THR A 202 -3.08 -4.86 -9.78
C THR A 202 -3.47 -5.42 -8.41
N THR A 203 -2.97 -4.83 -7.33
CA THR A 203 -3.27 -5.27 -5.97
C THR A 203 -4.67 -4.82 -5.54
N ASP A 204 -5.11 -3.59 -5.87
CA ASP A 204 -6.51 -3.19 -5.63
C ASP A 204 -7.48 -4.05 -6.43
N ILE A 205 -7.15 -4.40 -7.68
CA ILE A 205 -7.92 -5.38 -8.48
C ILE A 205 -8.03 -6.74 -7.76
N VAL A 206 -6.96 -7.23 -7.14
CA VAL A 206 -6.99 -8.48 -6.36
C VAL A 206 -7.84 -8.32 -5.10
N PHE A 207 -7.74 -7.20 -4.38
CA PHE A 207 -8.57 -6.92 -3.21
C PHE A 207 -10.06 -6.74 -3.55
N ALA A 208 -10.37 -6.21 -4.73
CA ALA A 208 -11.74 -6.09 -5.22
C ALA A 208 -12.42 -7.46 -5.39
N VAL A 209 -11.66 -8.55 -5.56
CA VAL A 209 -12.20 -9.92 -5.58
C VAL A 209 -12.77 -10.34 -4.22
N ASP A 210 -12.23 -9.83 -3.11
CA ASP A 210 -12.81 -10.01 -1.77
C ASP A 210 -13.87 -8.94 -1.46
N SER A 211 -13.60 -7.67 -1.77
CA SER A 211 -14.47 -6.57 -1.30
C SER A 211 -15.77 -6.43 -2.07
N ILE A 212 -15.78 -6.68 -3.39
CA ILE A 212 -16.99 -6.52 -4.23
C ILE A 212 -18.05 -7.59 -3.92
N PRO A 213 -17.72 -8.88 -3.78
CA PRO A 213 -18.71 -9.86 -3.33
C PRO A 213 -19.21 -9.59 -1.91
N ALA A 214 -18.34 -9.11 -1.01
CA ALA A 214 -18.71 -8.79 0.37
C ALA A 214 -19.75 -7.66 0.47
N ILE A 215 -19.69 -6.67 -0.43
CA ILE A 215 -20.71 -5.62 -0.48
C ILE A 215 -21.98 -6.02 -1.23
N PHE A 216 -21.90 -6.88 -2.25
CA PHE A 216 -23.10 -7.48 -2.88
C PHE A 216 -23.88 -8.39 -1.91
N ALA A 217 -23.23 -8.94 -0.89
CA ALA A 217 -23.89 -9.63 0.22
C ALA A 217 -24.72 -8.70 1.14
N VAL A 218 -24.49 -7.39 1.08
CA VAL A 218 -25.22 -6.38 1.85
C VAL A 218 -26.38 -5.83 1.05
N THR A 219 -26.15 -5.50 -0.23
CA THR A 219 -27.14 -4.89 -1.13
C THR A 219 -26.89 -5.32 -2.57
N ASP A 220 -27.96 -5.65 -3.29
CA ASP A 220 -27.94 -5.93 -4.73
C ASP A 220 -27.87 -4.63 -5.57
N GLN A 221 -28.13 -3.47 -4.95
CA GLN A 221 -28.32 -2.19 -5.65
C GLN A 221 -26.97 -1.59 -6.11
N PRO A 222 -26.65 -1.58 -7.43
CA PRO A 222 -25.31 -1.20 -7.91
C PRO A 222 -24.92 0.25 -7.57
N PHE A 223 -25.91 1.13 -7.37
CA PHE A 223 -25.69 2.50 -6.91
C PHE A 223 -25.16 2.57 -5.48
N LEU A 224 -25.71 1.79 -4.53
CA LEU A 224 -25.21 1.78 -3.15
C LEU A 224 -23.84 1.11 -3.08
N VAL A 225 -23.66 0.02 -3.84
CA VAL A 225 -22.38 -0.65 -4.02
C VAL A 225 -21.32 0.32 -4.52
N PHE A 226 -21.55 1.02 -5.63
CA PHE A 226 -20.59 1.98 -6.20
C PHE A 226 -20.35 3.19 -5.29
N THR A 227 -21.41 3.82 -4.77
CA THR A 227 -21.27 5.06 -4.00
C THR A 227 -20.56 4.84 -2.67
N SER A 228 -20.99 3.88 -1.87
CA SER A 228 -20.36 3.60 -0.56
C SER A 228 -18.90 3.20 -0.73
N ASN A 229 -18.59 2.43 -1.77
CA ASN A 229 -17.23 2.04 -2.12
C ASN A 229 -16.37 3.26 -2.51
N ALA A 230 -16.86 4.10 -3.43
CA ALA A 230 -16.18 5.32 -3.86
C ALA A 230 -15.89 6.26 -2.68
N PHE A 231 -16.89 6.54 -1.85
CA PHE A 231 -16.73 7.41 -0.66
C PHE A 231 -15.78 6.81 0.40
N ALA A 232 -15.67 5.48 0.49
CA ALA A 232 -14.70 4.83 1.38
C ALA A 232 -13.24 5.03 0.91
N ILE A 233 -12.98 4.84 -0.40
CA ILE A 233 -11.62 4.88 -0.98
C ILE A 233 -11.12 6.27 -1.34
N LEU A 234 -11.97 7.27 -1.57
CA LEU A 234 -11.53 8.63 -1.93
C LEU A 234 -10.59 9.25 -0.87
N GLY A 235 -10.81 8.92 0.42
CA GLY A 235 -9.94 9.32 1.52
C GLY A 235 -8.68 8.47 1.74
N LEU A 236 -8.37 7.52 0.86
CA LEU A 236 -7.28 6.54 1.06
C LEU A 236 -5.91 7.20 1.20
N ARG A 237 -5.62 8.28 0.46
CA ARG A 237 -4.33 9.00 0.58
C ARG A 237 -4.12 9.56 1.99
N ALA A 238 -5.14 10.22 2.55
CA ALA A 238 -5.06 10.76 3.90
C ALA A 238 -4.93 9.63 4.94
N MET A 239 -5.65 8.54 4.73
CA MET A 239 -5.56 7.34 5.57
C MET A 239 -4.17 6.69 5.50
N TYR A 240 -3.56 6.61 4.32
CA TYR A 240 -2.19 6.13 4.14
C TYR A 240 -1.19 6.96 4.96
N PHE A 241 -1.17 8.29 4.80
CA PHE A 241 -0.22 9.13 5.56
C PHE A 241 -0.50 9.17 7.07
N LEU A 242 -1.75 8.90 7.49
CA LEU A 242 -2.12 8.74 8.90
C LEU A 242 -1.61 7.41 9.48
N LEU A 243 -1.62 6.33 8.69
CA LEU A 243 -1.40 4.97 9.18
C LEU A 243 -0.01 4.39 8.88
N ALA A 244 0.70 4.89 7.85
CA ALA A 244 2.03 4.41 7.47
C ALA A 244 3.06 4.54 8.62
N GLY A 245 2.96 5.59 9.44
CA GLY A 245 3.78 5.75 10.66
C GLY A 245 3.33 4.91 11.87
N ALA A 246 2.20 4.20 11.76
CA ALA A 246 1.56 3.46 12.85
C ALA A 246 1.29 1.99 12.52
N MET A 247 1.75 1.47 11.37
CA MET A 247 1.39 0.14 10.86
C MET A 247 1.59 -1.00 11.87
N HIS A 248 2.73 -0.99 12.57
CA HIS A 248 3.04 -2.00 13.59
C HIS A 248 2.04 -2.03 14.76
N ARG A 249 1.30 -0.93 15.01
CA ARG A 249 0.32 -0.85 16.11
C ARG A 249 -0.98 -1.60 15.79
N PHE A 250 -1.35 -1.78 14.52
CA PHE A 250 -2.65 -2.31 14.10
C PHE A 250 -2.66 -3.82 13.84
N HIS A 251 -1.82 -4.60 14.54
CA HIS A 251 -1.68 -6.03 14.30
C HIS A 251 -2.99 -6.83 14.46
N TYR A 252 -3.90 -6.41 15.36
CA TYR A 252 -5.17 -7.13 15.54
C TYR A 252 -6.25 -6.79 14.50
N LEU A 253 -6.06 -5.73 13.69
CA LEU A 253 -7.04 -5.32 12.69
C LEU A 253 -7.29 -6.43 11.65
N ARG A 254 -6.24 -7.18 11.27
CA ARG A 254 -6.35 -8.35 10.37
C ARG A 254 -7.38 -9.37 10.87
N TYR A 255 -7.46 -9.64 12.18
CA TYR A 255 -8.45 -10.57 12.73
C TYR A 255 -9.87 -9.99 12.70
N GLY A 256 -10.01 -8.66 12.83
CA GLY A 256 -11.29 -7.97 12.65
C GLY A 256 -11.79 -8.08 11.21
N LEU A 257 -10.92 -7.84 10.22
CA LEU A 257 -11.24 -7.99 8.80
C LEU A 257 -11.56 -9.44 8.42
N ALA A 258 -10.74 -10.40 8.89
CA ALA A 258 -11.01 -11.82 8.70
C ALA A 258 -12.37 -12.24 9.28
N ALA A 259 -12.74 -11.75 10.47
CA ALA A 259 -14.05 -12.01 11.07
C ALA A 259 -15.21 -11.41 10.25
N ILE A 260 -15.03 -10.20 9.69
CA ILE A 260 -16.00 -9.58 8.78
C ILE A 260 -16.17 -10.41 7.50
N LEU A 261 -15.08 -10.82 6.85
CA LEU A 261 -15.14 -11.66 5.64
C LEU A 261 -15.84 -13.01 5.90
N VAL A 262 -15.52 -13.67 7.03
CA VAL A 262 -16.20 -14.92 7.44
C VAL A 262 -17.68 -14.69 7.71
N LEU A 263 -18.05 -13.63 8.45
CA LEU A 263 -19.44 -13.28 8.74
C LEU A 263 -20.24 -13.06 7.45
N VAL A 264 -19.69 -12.27 6.54
CA VAL A 264 -20.33 -11.92 5.27
C VAL A 264 -20.42 -13.14 4.36
N GLY A 265 -19.38 -13.97 4.29
CA GLY A 265 -19.42 -15.25 3.57
C GLY A 265 -20.50 -16.21 4.11
N VAL A 266 -20.65 -16.31 5.43
CA VAL A 266 -21.73 -17.07 6.07
C VAL A 266 -23.11 -16.47 5.76
N LYS A 267 -23.26 -15.14 5.79
CA LYS A 267 -24.51 -14.47 5.38
C LYS A 267 -24.88 -14.83 3.92
N MET A 268 -23.92 -14.80 3.00
CA MET A 268 -24.14 -15.19 1.60
C MET A 268 -24.59 -16.65 1.47
N LEU A 269 -23.91 -17.58 2.16
CA LEU A 269 -24.27 -19.00 2.13
C LEU A 269 -25.63 -19.31 2.78
N LEU A 270 -26.20 -18.38 3.55
CA LEU A 270 -27.52 -18.50 4.18
C LEU A 270 -28.61 -17.67 3.49
N ALA A 271 -28.33 -17.02 2.35
CA ALA A 271 -29.23 -16.03 1.73
C ALA A 271 -30.67 -16.53 1.53
N ASP A 272 -30.85 -17.74 0.96
CA ASP A 272 -32.18 -18.31 0.70
C ASP A 272 -32.83 -18.97 1.94
N ILE A 273 -32.12 -19.05 3.08
CA ILE A 273 -32.56 -19.72 4.31
C ILE A 273 -32.94 -18.69 5.39
N TYR A 274 -32.13 -17.66 5.59
CA TYR A 274 -32.31 -16.68 6.67
C TYR A 274 -31.84 -15.28 6.27
N HIS A 275 -32.78 -14.35 6.23
CA HIS A 275 -32.50 -12.95 5.93
C HIS A 275 -31.93 -12.25 7.17
N VAL A 276 -30.59 -12.18 7.26
CA VAL A 276 -29.90 -11.49 8.37
C VAL A 276 -30.22 -9.98 8.31
N PRO A 277 -30.84 -9.39 9.35
CA PRO A 277 -31.24 -7.99 9.32
C PRO A 277 -30.03 -7.05 9.26
N ILE A 278 -30.18 -5.93 8.55
CA ILE A 278 -29.10 -4.96 8.28
C ILE A 278 -28.52 -4.40 9.58
N TRP A 279 -29.36 -4.09 10.58
CA TRP A 279 -28.89 -3.58 11.88
C TRP A 279 -27.97 -4.56 12.61
N LEU A 280 -28.21 -5.87 12.49
CA LEU A 280 -27.37 -6.90 13.10
C LEU A 280 -26.04 -7.02 12.34
N SER A 281 -26.08 -6.94 11.01
CA SER A 281 -24.87 -6.88 10.19
C SER A 281 -24.00 -5.69 10.58
N LEU A 282 -24.60 -4.49 10.68
CA LEU A 282 -23.94 -3.25 11.13
C LEU A 282 -23.36 -3.39 12.55
N ALA A 283 -24.12 -3.94 13.49
CA ALA A 283 -23.67 -4.10 14.87
C ALA A 283 -22.47 -5.05 14.99
N VAL A 284 -22.47 -6.18 14.26
CA VAL A 284 -21.35 -7.12 14.28
C VAL A 284 -20.13 -6.55 13.55
N ILE A 285 -20.30 -5.93 12.37
CA ILE A 285 -19.20 -5.28 11.64
C ILE A 285 -18.56 -4.19 12.51
N GLY A 286 -19.38 -3.27 13.04
CA GLY A 286 -18.92 -2.21 13.95
C GLY A 286 -18.24 -2.77 15.20
N GLY A 287 -18.79 -3.84 15.79
CA GLY A 287 -18.21 -4.54 16.93
C GLY A 287 -16.83 -5.14 16.63
N CYS A 288 -16.68 -5.84 15.50
CA CYS A 288 -15.40 -6.39 15.05
C CYS A 288 -14.33 -5.29 14.86
N LEU A 289 -14.71 -4.12 14.34
CA LEU A 289 -13.81 -2.98 14.16
C LEU A 289 -13.43 -2.34 15.49
N VAL A 290 -14.40 -2.03 16.36
CA VAL A 290 -14.13 -1.44 17.68
C VAL A 290 -13.25 -2.37 18.53
N VAL A 291 -13.51 -3.68 18.53
CA VAL A 291 -12.71 -4.66 19.27
C VAL A 291 -11.30 -4.78 18.69
N SER A 292 -11.15 -4.89 17.37
CA SER A 292 -9.83 -5.08 16.75
C SER A 292 -8.95 -3.82 16.78
N VAL A 293 -9.53 -2.63 16.59
CA VAL A 293 -8.85 -1.35 16.77
C VAL A 293 -8.53 -1.11 18.25
N GLY A 294 -9.49 -1.34 19.16
CA GLY A 294 -9.29 -1.21 20.60
C GLY A 294 -8.18 -2.12 21.14
N ALA A 295 -8.20 -3.41 20.76
CA ALA A 295 -7.16 -4.36 21.13
C ALA A 295 -5.77 -3.98 20.56
N SER A 296 -5.73 -3.45 19.33
CA SER A 296 -4.52 -2.92 18.71
C SER A 296 -3.91 -1.74 19.49
N LEU A 297 -4.75 -0.79 19.92
CA LEU A 297 -4.30 0.38 20.68
C LEU A 297 -3.89 0.04 22.12
N LEU A 298 -4.56 -0.93 22.76
CA LEU A 298 -4.29 -1.34 24.13
C LEU A 298 -3.09 -2.30 24.28
N ARG A 299 -2.67 -2.98 23.20
CA ARG A 299 -1.55 -3.93 23.19
C ARG A 299 -0.58 -3.65 22.04
N PRO A 300 0.14 -2.51 22.03
CA PRO A 300 1.19 -2.25 21.05
C PRO A 300 2.31 -3.32 21.17
N PRO A 301 2.97 -3.72 20.06
CA PRO A 301 4.01 -4.75 20.11
C PRO A 301 5.22 -4.33 20.96
N THR A 302 5.71 -5.26 21.78
CA THR A 302 6.78 -5.08 22.78
C THR A 302 8.18 -4.73 22.23
N GLY A 303 8.32 -4.46 20.93
CA GLY A 303 9.57 -4.02 20.29
C GLY A 303 9.69 -2.50 20.10
N ALA A 304 8.57 -1.76 20.07
CA ALA A 304 8.56 -0.35 19.65
C ALA A 304 9.04 0.66 20.71
N THR A 305 9.40 0.20 21.92
CA THR A 305 9.72 1.07 23.07
C THR A 305 11.23 1.25 23.31
N ALA A 306 12.09 0.50 22.61
CA ALA A 306 13.53 0.51 22.84
C ALA A 306 14.29 1.57 22.00
N GLU A 307 13.85 1.84 20.77
CA GLU A 307 14.58 2.74 19.85
C GLU A 307 14.23 4.23 20.06
N GLY A 308 12.99 4.55 20.41
CA GLY A 308 12.52 5.93 20.58
C GLY A 308 13.01 6.64 21.86
N ALA A 309 13.72 5.96 22.75
CA ALA A 309 14.19 6.51 24.02
C ALA A 309 15.64 7.05 23.96
N THR A 310 16.44 6.63 22.98
CA THR A 310 17.90 6.87 22.97
C THR A 310 18.31 8.13 22.22
N GLU A 311 17.51 8.62 21.26
CA GLU A 311 17.80 9.84 20.50
C GLU A 311 17.38 11.14 21.23
N GLY A 312 16.64 11.04 22.35
CA GLY A 312 15.95 12.16 22.98
C GLY A 312 16.71 12.97 24.05
N THR A 313 17.98 12.67 24.36
CA THR A 313 18.67 13.23 25.55
C THR A 313 20.06 13.82 25.28
N ALA A 314 20.54 13.81 24.03
CA ALA A 314 21.88 14.28 23.68
C ALA A 314 21.92 15.69 23.04
N GLN A 315 21.10 16.65 23.50
CA GLN A 315 21.23 18.06 23.10
C GLN A 315 20.59 19.05 24.08
N GLY A 316 21.41 19.83 24.79
CA GLY A 316 21.00 21.12 25.40
C GLY A 316 21.55 21.43 26.81
N THR A 317 22.03 22.66 26.99
CA THR A 317 22.48 23.35 28.24
C THR A 317 23.83 22.90 28.82
N THR A 318 24.80 23.76 29.22
CA THR A 318 25.02 25.25 29.20
C THR A 318 26.49 25.53 28.75
N GLY A 319 27.00 26.76 28.51
CA GLY A 319 26.52 28.15 28.64
C GLY A 319 27.54 29.16 28.02
N PRO A 320 27.39 30.50 28.18
CA PRO A 320 28.11 31.49 27.34
C PRO A 320 28.97 32.54 28.08
N GLU A 321 30.08 33.01 27.48
CA GLU A 321 30.67 34.36 27.73
C GLU A 321 31.81 34.75 26.76
N GLY A 322 32.04 36.06 26.56
CA GLY A 322 33.38 36.61 26.24
C GLY A 322 33.72 37.03 24.79
N ALA A 323 33.38 38.27 24.44
CA ALA A 323 33.91 39.24 23.44
C ALA A 323 35.08 38.91 22.44
N PRO A 324 35.15 39.61 21.27
CA PRO A 324 36.25 39.52 20.31
C PRO A 324 37.35 40.59 20.49
N GLU A 325 38.59 40.28 20.11
CA GLU A 325 39.68 41.27 19.97
C GLU A 325 40.57 40.95 18.73
N VAL A 326 41.31 41.94 18.24
CA VAL A 326 41.87 42.01 16.87
C VAL A 326 43.37 42.39 16.91
N ALA A 327 44.12 42.00 15.86
CA ALA A 327 45.52 42.40 15.56
C ALA A 327 46.60 41.76 16.49
N THR A 328 47.87 41.60 16.10
CA THR A 328 48.65 41.93 14.87
C THR A 328 49.90 41.01 14.78
N GLU A 329 50.65 41.08 13.66
CA GLU A 329 52.13 40.92 13.48
C GLU A 329 52.93 40.04 14.49
N GLY A 330 53.85 39.16 14.11
CA GLY A 330 54.75 39.04 12.95
C GLY A 330 55.79 37.93 13.24
N PRO A 331 56.79 37.69 12.36
CA PRO A 331 57.66 36.50 12.45
C PRO A 331 58.96 36.74 13.21
N ASP A 332 59.53 35.70 13.86
CA ASP A 332 60.98 35.49 13.88
C ASP A 332 61.45 34.06 14.25
N GLU A 333 62.74 33.83 14.09
CA GLU A 333 63.43 32.54 13.99
C GLU A 333 63.73 31.79 15.32
N GLY A 334 63.97 30.47 15.20
CA GLY A 334 65.22 29.91 15.74
C GLY A 334 65.19 28.87 16.88
N SER A 335 65.85 27.73 16.60
CA SER A 335 66.55 26.83 17.55
C SER A 335 65.78 25.76 18.36
N GLY A 336 66.05 24.50 17.99
CA GLY A 336 66.59 23.52 18.95
C GLY A 336 65.67 22.45 19.54
N GLY A 337 65.85 21.19 19.13
CA GLY A 337 65.41 20.01 19.90
C GLY A 337 64.65 18.94 19.10
N ASP A 338 65.37 17.91 18.66
CA ASP A 338 64.82 16.69 18.04
C ASP A 338 64.56 15.60 19.14
N PRO A 339 63.94 14.44 18.87
CA PRO A 339 62.50 14.26 19.14
C PRO A 339 62.18 13.15 20.19
N ALA A 340 60.92 13.11 20.65
CA ALA A 340 60.37 12.02 21.45
C ALA A 340 59.36 11.16 20.62
N PRO A 341 59.28 9.84 20.83
CA PRO A 341 58.81 8.91 19.79
C PRO A 341 57.29 8.82 19.64
N ALA A 342 56.85 8.66 18.38
CA ALA A 342 55.47 8.34 18.04
C ALA A 342 55.07 6.92 18.48
N ARG A 343 53.78 6.74 18.80
CA ARG A 343 53.18 5.43 19.11
C ARG A 343 53.09 4.57 17.82
N PRO A 344 53.24 3.24 17.90
CA PRO A 344 53.13 2.38 16.73
C PRO A 344 51.70 2.33 16.17
N ALA A 345 51.59 2.27 14.85
CA ALA A 345 50.33 2.03 14.13
C ALA A 345 49.88 0.56 14.26
N PRO A 346 48.56 0.27 14.13
CA PRO A 346 48.05 -1.10 14.10
C PRO A 346 48.43 -1.82 12.78
N PRO A 347 48.53 -3.16 12.78
CA PRO A 347 48.99 -3.92 11.62
C PRO A 347 47.93 -4.02 10.49
N GLU A 348 48.40 -4.01 9.24
CA GLU A 348 47.61 -4.34 8.05
C GLU A 348 47.29 -5.85 7.97
N PRO A 349 46.18 -6.25 7.30
CA PRO A 349 45.88 -7.66 7.02
C PRO A 349 46.82 -8.23 5.94
N ALA A 350 47.26 -9.46 6.12
CA ALA A 350 48.19 -10.12 5.19
C ALA A 350 47.50 -10.68 3.92
N ASP A 351 48.15 -10.47 2.77
CA ASP A 351 47.83 -11.14 1.51
C ASP A 351 48.18 -12.65 1.55
N PRO A 352 47.34 -13.55 0.99
CA PRO A 352 47.66 -14.97 0.87
C PRO A 352 48.52 -15.28 -0.37
N GLN A 353 49.75 -15.76 -0.16
CA GLN A 353 50.59 -16.33 -1.22
C GLN A 353 50.28 -17.82 -1.52
N PRO A 354 50.66 -18.34 -2.70
CA PRO A 354 50.03 -19.53 -3.29
C PRO A 354 50.64 -20.88 -2.86
N ALA A 355 49.82 -21.93 -2.87
CA ALA A 355 50.25 -23.30 -2.66
C ALA A 355 50.74 -23.99 -3.96
N ASN A 356 51.80 -24.79 -3.84
CA ASN A 356 52.55 -25.40 -4.93
C ASN A 356 51.78 -26.49 -5.72
N ARG A 357 52.14 -26.63 -7.00
CA ARG A 357 51.99 -27.87 -7.78
C ARG A 357 53.16 -28.83 -7.53
N PRO A 358 52.95 -30.14 -7.70
CA PRO A 358 53.99 -31.05 -8.22
C PRO A 358 53.85 -31.27 -9.74
N SER A 359 54.91 -31.79 -10.36
CA SER A 359 55.18 -31.76 -11.81
C SER A 359 55.35 -33.14 -12.45
N ALA A 360 54.91 -33.29 -13.72
CA ALA A 360 55.45 -34.15 -14.80
C ALA A 360 55.62 -35.69 -14.52
N ASP A 361 55.70 -36.62 -15.47
CA ASP A 361 55.89 -36.59 -16.95
C ASP A 361 55.34 -37.94 -17.57
N PRO A 362 55.73 -38.47 -18.75
CA PRO A 362 55.09 -38.23 -20.06
C PRO A 362 54.61 -39.50 -20.83
N ALA A 363 54.14 -39.26 -22.08
CA ALA A 363 54.14 -40.15 -23.26
C ALA A 363 53.15 -41.34 -23.39
N SER A 364 52.35 -41.33 -24.47
CA SER A 364 52.22 -42.44 -25.44
C SER A 364 51.29 -42.07 -26.61
N ASP A 365 51.71 -42.46 -27.81
CA ASP A 365 51.12 -42.24 -29.14
C ASP A 365 49.72 -42.82 -29.43
N ALA A 366 49.24 -42.49 -30.64
CA ALA A 366 48.20 -43.12 -31.51
C ALA A 366 46.94 -42.23 -31.69
N ASP A 367 46.80 -41.41 -32.73
CA ASP A 367 46.87 -41.60 -34.20
C ASP A 367 45.52 -42.00 -34.85
N HIS A 368 45.28 -41.39 -36.02
CA HIS A 368 44.28 -41.63 -37.07
C HIS A 368 42.84 -41.07 -36.99
N PRO A 369 42.22 -40.73 -38.17
CA PRO A 369 41.26 -39.63 -38.27
C PRO A 369 39.96 -39.93 -39.07
N GLY A 370 39.12 -38.91 -39.29
CA GLY A 370 38.48 -38.73 -40.60
C GLY A 370 36.99 -38.34 -40.68
N VAL A 371 36.65 -37.70 -41.81
CA VAL A 371 35.33 -37.64 -42.47
C VAL A 371 34.22 -36.87 -41.69
N ALA A 372 33.96 -35.59 -41.95
CA ALA A 372 33.37 -34.96 -43.16
C ALA A 372 31.92 -35.41 -43.49
N GLY A 373 30.95 -34.49 -43.51
CA GLY A 373 29.57 -34.80 -43.94
C GLY A 373 28.62 -33.61 -43.93
N ARG A 374 28.07 -33.26 -45.09
CA ARG A 374 27.08 -32.18 -45.27
C ARG A 374 25.66 -32.63 -44.88
N GLY A 375 24.93 -31.74 -44.21
CA GLY A 375 23.60 -31.26 -44.62
C GLY A 375 22.39 -32.21 -44.61
N ARG A 376 21.34 -31.77 -43.91
CA ARG A 376 20.08 -31.34 -44.53
C ARG A 376 19.36 -30.34 -43.64
#